data_AF-A0A011N531-F1
#
_entry.id   AF-A0A011N531-F1
#
_cell.length_a   1.000
_cell.length_b   1.000
_cell.length_c   1.000
_cell.angle_alpha   90.00
_cell.angle_beta   90.00
_cell.angle_gamma   90.00
#
_symmetry.space_group_name_H-M   'P 1'
#
loop_
_entity.id
_entity.type
_entity.pdbx_description
1 polymer ?
#
loop_
_entity_poly.entity_id
_entity_poly.type
_entity_poly.pdbx_seq_one_letter_code
_entity_poly.pdbx_strand_id
1 'polypeptide(L)'
;MNAFNRLPGFVPTPAGRERDVLRLLPRVLVFGTLLLALPSLAARIFLGEEDAVEAWTRLQMVDILALGLAVLHWTAVLTVAIAAFIVMVMKGPAYVADAYPLEDSETPDSPDCRQPASY
;
A
#
# COMPACT_ATOMS: atom_id res chain seq x y z
N MET A 1 -16.76 7.05 -23.49
CA MET A 1 -17.11 6.50 -22.16
C MET A 1 -16.25 7.22 -21.14
N ASN A 2 -16.84 8.07 -20.29
CA ASN A 2 -16.09 8.84 -19.29
C ASN A 2 -16.08 8.07 -17.97
N ALA A 3 -15.09 7.21 -17.75
CA ALA A 3 -14.91 6.43 -16.52
C ALA A 3 -14.67 7.29 -15.26
N PHE A 4 -14.58 8.62 -15.41
CA PHE A 4 -14.30 9.58 -14.34
C PHE A 4 -15.39 10.63 -14.18
N ASN A 5 -16.65 10.32 -14.53
CA ASN A 5 -17.75 11.24 -14.28
C ASN A 5 -18.00 11.36 -12.77
N ARG A 6 -17.94 12.57 -12.22
CA ARG A 6 -18.14 12.85 -10.79
C ARG A 6 -19.61 13.14 -10.53
N LEU A 7 -20.13 12.70 -9.37
CA LEU A 7 -21.49 13.06 -8.99
C LEU A 7 -21.62 14.58 -8.79
N PRO A 8 -22.60 15.25 -9.42
CA PRO A 8 -22.90 16.65 -9.15
C PRO A 8 -23.43 16.81 -7.71
N GLY A 9 -22.98 17.84 -7.01
CA GLY A 9 -23.41 18.13 -5.63
C GLY A 9 -22.64 17.41 -4.51
N PHE A 10 -21.63 16.61 -4.84
CA PHE A 10 -20.77 15.98 -3.83
C PHE A 10 -19.89 17.01 -3.10
N VAL A 11 -19.91 16.99 -1.76
CA VAL A 11 -19.03 17.81 -0.93
C VAL A 11 -17.70 17.07 -0.72
N PRO A 12 -16.57 17.59 -1.22
CA PRO A 12 -15.29 16.92 -1.08
C PRO A 12 -14.80 16.97 0.37
N THR A 13 -14.40 15.81 0.90
CA THR A 13 -13.72 15.70 2.19
C THR A 13 -12.31 16.31 2.08
N PRO A 14 -11.87 17.13 3.04
CA PRO A 14 -10.52 17.70 3.02
C PRO A 14 -9.45 16.59 3.04
N ALA A 15 -8.38 16.80 2.26
CA ALA A 15 -7.25 15.88 2.21
C ALA A 15 -6.57 15.81 3.59
N GLY A 16 -6.39 14.59 4.09
CA GLY A 16 -5.66 14.33 5.32
C GLY A 16 -4.18 13.99 5.09
N ARG A 17 -3.57 13.41 6.12
CA ARG A 17 -2.15 13.01 6.15
C ARG A 17 -1.78 11.94 5.11
N GLU A 18 -2.76 11.26 4.51
CA GLU A 18 -2.51 10.22 3.51
C GLU A 18 -1.71 10.73 2.30
N ARG A 19 -1.94 11.97 1.85
CA ARG A 19 -1.23 12.54 0.70
C ARG A 19 0.21 12.89 1.04
N ASP A 20 0.46 13.31 2.28
CA ASP A 20 1.81 13.60 2.76
C ASP A 20 2.62 12.31 2.86
N VAL A 21 2.02 11.25 3.40
CA VAL A 21 2.63 9.91 3.46
C VAL A 21 2.96 9.41 2.04
N LEU A 22 2.02 9.47 1.09
CA LEU A 22 2.24 9.07 -0.30
C LEU A 22 3.38 9.83 -0.99
N ARG A 23 3.56 11.12 -0.67
CA ARG A 23 4.67 11.94 -1.21
C ARG A 23 6.01 11.66 -0.53
N LEU A 24 6.00 11.24 0.73
CA LEU A 24 7.21 10.95 1.50
C LEU A 24 7.75 9.53 1.22
N LEU A 25 6.87 8.58 0.89
CA LEU A 25 7.22 7.18 0.67
C LEU A 25 8.37 6.94 -0.32
N PRO A 26 8.44 7.61 -1.51
CA PRO A 26 9.57 7.41 -2.42
C PRO A 26 10.91 7.82 -1.78
N ARG A 27 10.91 8.89 -0.97
CA ARG A 27 12.11 9.32 -0.25
C ARG A 27 12.48 8.33 0.85
N VAL A 28 11.50 7.88 1.64
CA VAL A 28 11.72 6.88 2.70
C VAL A 28 12.24 5.57 2.13
N LEU A 29 11.75 5.15 0.96
CA LEU A 29 12.26 3.98 0.27
C LEU A 29 13.74 4.16 -0.05
N VAL A 30 14.12 5.23 -0.78
CA VAL A 30 15.49 5.47 -1.23
C VAL A 30 16.46 5.70 -0.06
N PHE A 31 16.10 6.54 0.91
CA PHE A 31 16.98 6.83 2.04
C PHE A 31 17.08 5.63 3.00
N GLY A 32 15.98 4.91 3.21
CA GLY A 32 15.99 3.71 4.05
C GLY A 32 16.80 2.57 3.43
N THR A 33 16.72 2.37 2.12
CA THR A 33 17.58 1.38 1.44
C THR A 33 19.05 1.77 1.47
N LEU A 34 19.34 3.05 1.21
CA LEU A 34 20.72 3.55 1.27
C LEU A 34 21.31 3.34 2.67
N LEU A 35 20.56 3.69 3.71
CA LEU A 35 20.95 3.50 5.11
C LEU A 35 21.22 2.03 5.44
N LEU A 36 20.34 1.12 4.97
CA LEU A 36 20.48 -0.32 5.22
C LEU A 36 21.60 -0.97 4.41
N ALA A 37 22.05 -0.36 3.31
CA ALA A 37 23.19 -0.81 2.53
C ALA A 37 24.55 -0.39 3.14
N LEU A 38 24.57 0.65 3.99
CA LEU A 38 25.81 1.17 4.59
C LEU A 38 26.61 0.13 5.40
N PRO A 39 26.01 -0.75 6.23
CA PRO A 39 26.77 -1.75 6.97
C PRO A 39 27.51 -2.74 6.06
N SER A 40 26.89 -3.15 4.96
CA SER A 40 27.52 -4.01 3.94
C SER A 40 28.69 -3.29 3.26
N LEU A 41 28.50 -2.02 2.88
CA LEU A 41 29.57 -1.22 2.27
C LEU A 41 30.74 -0.97 3.24
N ALA A 42 30.44 -0.63 4.49
CA ALA A 42 31.44 -0.44 5.54
C ALA A 42 32.20 -1.75 5.82
N ALA A 43 31.51 -2.87 5.91
CA ALA A 43 32.15 -4.17 6.11
C ALA A 43 33.15 -4.48 4.99
N ARG A 44 32.82 -4.17 3.74
CA ARG A 44 33.73 -4.37 2.59
C ARG A 44 34.95 -3.45 2.62
N ILE A 45 34.86 -2.25 3.19
CA ILE A 45 35.96 -1.30 3.31
C ILE A 45 36.89 -1.65 4.48
N PHE A 46 36.34 -2.07 5.62
CA PHE A 46 37.11 -2.25 6.86
C PHE A 46 37.58 -3.68 7.14
N LEU A 47 36.90 -4.71 6.61
CA LEU A 47 37.18 -6.13 6.93
C LEU A 47 37.85 -6.89 5.77
N GLY A 48 38.22 -6.19 4.69
CA GLY A 48 38.81 -6.80 3.48
C GLY A 48 40.27 -7.22 3.62
N GLU A 49 40.93 -6.88 4.73
CA GLU A 49 42.39 -7.04 4.94
C GLU A 49 42.77 -8.21 5.86
N GLU A 50 41.79 -8.98 6.34
CA GLU A 50 41.96 -10.01 7.36
C GLU A 50 41.97 -11.44 6.77
N ASP A 51 42.48 -12.42 7.51
CA ASP A 51 42.62 -13.82 7.08
C ASP A 51 41.40 -14.32 6.29
N ALA A 52 41.65 -14.78 5.06
CA ALA A 52 40.64 -14.91 4.02
C ALA A 52 39.36 -15.62 4.51
N VAL A 53 39.49 -16.79 5.15
CA VAL A 53 38.34 -17.64 5.50
C VAL A 53 37.40 -17.01 6.55
N GLU A 54 37.95 -16.34 7.57
CA GLU A 54 37.13 -15.70 8.61
C GLU A 54 36.51 -14.40 8.10
N ALA A 55 37.23 -13.66 7.26
CA ALA A 55 36.73 -12.46 6.59
C ALA A 55 35.53 -12.79 5.69
N TRP A 56 35.63 -13.84 4.85
CA TRP A 56 34.54 -14.28 3.96
C TRP A 56 33.26 -14.60 4.74
N THR A 57 33.38 -15.35 5.84
CA THR A 57 32.23 -15.76 6.66
C THR A 57 31.54 -14.54 7.30
N ARG A 58 32.32 -13.59 7.80
CA ARG A 58 31.80 -12.36 8.42
C ARG A 58 31.12 -11.46 7.40
N LEU A 59 31.73 -11.26 6.22
CA LEU A 59 31.12 -10.49 5.13
C LEU A 59 29.80 -11.12 4.68
N GLN A 60 29.76 -12.45 4.51
CA GLN A 60 28.54 -13.16 4.11
C GLN A 60 27.42 -12.99 5.14
N MET A 61 27.72 -13.07 6.44
CA MET A 61 26.73 -12.86 7.50
C MET A 61 26.17 -11.43 7.47
N VAL A 62 27.04 -10.43 7.32
CA VAL A 62 26.63 -9.02 7.21
C VAL A 62 25.74 -8.81 5.99
N ASP A 63 26.10 -9.38 4.84
CA ASP A 63 25.32 -9.26 3.61
C ASP A 63 23.94 -9.93 3.74
N ILE A 64 23.84 -11.10 4.36
CA ILE A 64 22.55 -11.78 4.61
C ILE A 64 21.65 -10.90 5.49
N LEU A 65 22.18 -10.34 6.58
CA LEU A 65 21.42 -9.49 7.49
C LEU A 65 20.99 -8.18 6.82
N ALA A 66 21.90 -7.54 6.07
CA ALA A 66 21.60 -6.33 5.33
C ALA A 66 20.52 -6.56 4.26
N LEU A 67 20.61 -7.68 3.52
CA LEU A 67 19.59 -8.07 2.55
C LEU A 67 18.24 -8.34 3.23
N GLY A 68 18.25 -9.06 4.34
CA GLY A 68 17.04 -9.35 5.12
C GLY A 68 16.33 -8.07 5.59
N LEU A 69 17.10 -7.13 6.14
CA LEU A 69 16.57 -5.82 6.55
C LEU A 69 16.07 -5.00 5.34
N ALA A 70 16.76 -5.04 4.21
CA ALA A 70 16.34 -4.33 3.01
C ALA A 70 15.00 -4.86 2.47
N VAL A 71 14.83 -6.19 2.41
CA VAL A 71 13.57 -6.81 1.99
C VAL A 71 12.45 -6.50 2.99
N LEU A 72 12.73 -6.55 4.30
CA LEU A 72 11.78 -6.15 5.34
C LEU A 72 11.36 -4.68 5.17
N HIS A 73 12.31 -3.78 4.92
CA HIS A 73 12.02 -2.36 4.68
C HIS A 73 11.15 -2.15 3.45
N TRP A 74 11.44 -2.81 2.33
CA TRP A 74 10.64 -2.72 1.11
C TRP A 74 9.20 -3.18 1.33
N THR A 75 9.01 -4.31 1.99
CA THR A 75 7.68 -4.85 2.28
C THR A 75 6.91 -3.96 3.25
N ALA A 76 7.56 -3.40 4.28
CA ALA A 76 6.96 -2.42 5.18
C ALA A 76 6.53 -1.14 4.45
N VAL A 77 7.42 -0.56 3.63
CA VAL A 77 7.13 0.64 2.82
C VAL A 77 5.98 0.38 1.84
N LEU A 78 5.97 -0.76 1.17
CA LEU A 78 4.88 -1.17 0.27
C LEU A 78 3.55 -1.28 1.03
N THR A 79 3.56 -1.89 2.21
CA THR A 79 2.37 -2.03 3.06
C THR A 79 1.79 -0.67 3.45
N VAL A 80 2.64 0.26 3.89
CA VAL A 80 2.24 1.64 4.21
C VAL A 80 1.72 2.37 2.97
N ALA A 81 2.33 2.15 1.80
CA ALA A 81 1.88 2.72 0.54
C ALA A 81 0.46 2.27 0.18
N ILE A 82 0.19 0.97 0.27
CA ILE A 82 -1.12 0.39 0.01
C ILE A 82 -2.15 0.95 1.00
N ALA A 83 -1.83 1.01 2.30
CA ALA A 83 -2.72 1.56 3.31
C ALA A 83 -3.07 3.03 3.04
N ALA A 84 -2.07 3.88 2.75
CA ALA A 84 -2.30 5.28 2.44
C ALA A 84 -3.08 5.47 1.12
N PHE A 85 -2.83 4.62 0.13
CA PHE A 85 -3.56 4.62 -1.14
C PHE A 85 -5.03 4.24 -0.94
N ILE A 86 -5.32 3.21 -0.16
CA ILE A 86 -6.70 2.82 0.18
C ILE A 86 -7.43 3.98 0.86
N VAL A 87 -6.82 4.63 1.86
CA VAL A 87 -7.44 5.79 2.53
C VAL A 87 -7.67 6.95 1.56
N MET A 88 -6.75 7.20 0.63
CA MET A 88 -6.93 8.20 -0.42
C MET A 88 -8.12 7.86 -1.33
N VAL A 89 -8.27 6.60 -1.73
CA VAL A 89 -9.38 6.14 -2.56
C VAL A 89 -10.71 6.22 -1.80
N MET A 90 -10.75 5.81 -0.54
CA MET A 90 -11.93 5.90 0.33
C MET A 90 -12.42 7.34 0.51
N LYS A 91 -11.51 8.31 0.56
CA LYS A 91 -11.83 9.75 0.63
C LYS A 91 -11.97 10.41 -0.75
N GLY A 92 -11.76 9.67 -1.84
CA GLY A 92 -11.74 10.19 -3.21
C GLY A 92 -13.09 10.79 -3.65
N PRO A 93 -13.12 11.49 -4.79
CA PRO A 93 -14.38 12.03 -5.31
C PRO A 93 -15.37 10.90 -5.61
N ALA A 94 -16.65 11.13 -5.33
CA ALA A 94 -17.70 10.19 -5.68
C ALA A 94 -17.80 10.10 -7.22
N TYR A 95 -17.37 8.97 -7.76
CA TYR A 95 -17.55 8.63 -9.17
C TYR A 95 -18.93 8.00 -9.37
N VAL A 96 -19.57 8.33 -10.49
CA VAL A 96 -20.87 7.76 -10.84
C VAL A 96 -20.70 6.27 -11.03
N ALA A 97 -21.31 5.48 -10.15
CA ALA A 97 -21.39 4.04 -10.30
C ALA A 97 -22.30 3.70 -11.48
N ASP A 98 -22.04 2.56 -12.12
CA ASP A 98 -22.95 2.02 -13.13
C ASP A 98 -24.31 1.78 -12.48
N ALA A 99 -25.34 2.41 -13.02
CA ALA A 99 -26.70 2.24 -12.52
C ALA A 99 -27.18 0.84 -12.90
N TYR A 100 -27.36 -0.03 -11.91
CA TYR A 100 -28.16 -1.25 -12.08
C TYR A 100 -29.64 -0.89 -11.93
N PRO A 101 -30.54 -1.47 -12.75
CA PRO A 101 -31.97 -1.32 -12.53
C PRO A 101 -32.31 -1.93 -11.16
N LEU A 102 -32.68 -1.06 -10.22
CA LEU A 102 -33.20 -1.47 -8.92
C LEU A 102 -34.72 -1.60 -9.08
N GLU A 103 -35.26 -2.82 -8.93
CA GLU A 103 -36.69 -3.01 -8.73
C GLU A 103 -37.03 -2.54 -7.31
N ASP A 104 -37.34 -1.26 -7.19
CA ASP A 104 -37.72 -0.63 -5.92
C ASP A 104 -39.26 -0.57 -5.84
N SER A 105 -39.83 -1.06 -4.75
CA SER A 105 -41.26 -0.93 -4.46
C SER A 105 -41.44 0.05 -3.30
N GLU A 106 -42.18 1.14 -3.55
CA GLU A 106 -42.46 2.18 -2.55
C GLU A 106 -43.30 1.68 -1.36
N THR A 107 -43.87 0.47 -1.47
CA THR A 107 -44.66 -0.17 -0.41
C THR A 107 -44.03 -1.51 -0.03
N PRO A 108 -43.84 -1.78 1.28
CA PRO A 108 -43.42 -3.10 1.75
C PRO A 108 -44.37 -4.17 1.23
N ASP A 109 -43.84 -5.33 0.87
CA ASP A 109 -44.68 -6.47 0.51
C ASP A 109 -45.64 -6.78 1.66
N SER A 110 -46.93 -6.77 1.35
CA SER A 110 -47.97 -7.26 2.24
C SER A 110 -47.62 -8.70 2.66
N PRO A 111 -47.78 -9.08 3.95
CA PRO A 111 -47.38 -10.40 4.45
C PRO A 111 -48.07 -11.58 3.74
N ASP A 112 -49.19 -11.31 3.06
CA ASP A 112 -49.96 -12.26 2.25
C ASP A 112 -49.34 -12.52 0.86
N CYS A 113 -48.36 -11.73 0.42
CA CYS A 113 -47.68 -11.85 -0.87
C CYS A 113 -46.40 -12.70 -0.83
N ARG A 114 -46.18 -13.51 0.22
CA ARG A 114 -45.14 -14.56 0.17
C ARG A 114 -45.55 -15.63 -0.85
N GLN A 115 -45.21 -15.41 -2.11
CA GLN A 115 -45.22 -16.47 -3.11
C GLN A 115 -44.32 -17.61 -2.63
N PRO A 116 -44.79 -18.88 -2.64
CA PRO A 116 -43.94 -19.99 -2.33
C PRO A 116 -42.83 -20.04 -3.39
N ALA A 117 -41.57 -20.06 -2.94
CA ALA A 117 -40.42 -20.18 -3.82
C ALA A 117 -40.61 -21.38 -4.74
N SER A 118 -40.83 -21.13 -6.03
CA SER A 118 -40.77 -22.16 -7.06
C SER A 118 -39.30 -22.56 -7.23
N TYR A 119 -38.96 -23.70 -6.62
CA TYR A 119 -37.71 -24.43 -6.89
C TYR A 119 -37.72 -25.02 -8.30
#